data_AF-A0A3B9BPC2-F1
#
_entry.id   AF-A0A3B9BPC2-F1
#
_cell.length_a   1.000
_cell.length_b   1.000
_cell.length_c   1.000
_cell.angle_alpha   90.00
_cell.angle_beta   90.00
_cell.angle_gamma   90.00
#
_symmetry.space_group_name_H-M   'P 1'
#
loop_
_entity.id
_entity.type
_entity.pdbx_description
1 polymer ?
#
loop_
_entity_poly.entity_id
_entity_poly.type
_entity_poly.pdbx_seq_one_letter_code
_entity_poly.pdbx_strand_id
1 'polypeptide(L)'
;MAGAKKNLIAGLSQHQFKWLLVVPLVAFFVLFFVIPVGLLLATSFNPAKVGQVAFVADLSLDNYIRFFSRSNYLMAAGRSVFLASIVSVITLVIAYPMAFVIAKTEHPARNTFLLILVLSSMQLDMVIRLYGMMVILGDNGLI
;
A
#
# COMPACT_ATOMS: atom_id res chain seq x y z
N MET A 1 27.27 6.11 -48.80
CA MET A 1 27.36 6.77 -47.48
C MET A 1 26.21 6.39 -46.52
N ALA A 2 25.70 5.15 -46.55
CA ALA A 2 24.57 4.71 -45.71
C ALA A 2 24.93 3.62 -44.67
N GLY A 3 26.16 3.12 -44.68
CA GLY A 3 26.62 2.02 -43.80
C GLY A 3 27.14 2.45 -42.43
N ALA A 4 27.51 3.72 -42.24
CA ALA A 4 28.13 4.19 -41.00
C ALA A 4 27.12 4.48 -39.87
N LYS A 5 25.86 4.82 -40.19
CA LYS A 5 24.84 5.08 -39.17
C LYS A 5 24.31 3.81 -38.50
N LYS A 6 24.31 2.67 -39.21
CA LYS A 6 23.81 1.39 -38.68
C LYS A 6 24.72 0.81 -37.59
N ASN A 7 26.01 1.12 -37.63
CA ASN A 7 27.01 0.64 -36.68
C ASN A 7 27.12 1.51 -35.41
N LEU A 8 26.67 2.77 -35.46
CA LEU A 8 26.69 3.67 -34.29
C LEU A 8 25.56 3.38 -33.29
N ILE A 9 24.51 2.69 -33.72
CA ILE A 9 23.39 2.22 -32.87
C ILE A 9 23.52 0.75 -32.44
N ALA A 10 24.51 0.02 -32.97
CA ALA A 10 24.75 -1.38 -32.65
C ALA A 10 25.70 -1.60 -31.44
N GLY A 11 26.38 -0.54 -30.98
CA GLY A 11 27.39 -0.61 -29.90
C GLY A 11 26.91 -0.18 -28.51
N LEU A 12 25.70 0.39 -28.37
CA LEU A 12 25.11 0.66 -27.07
C LEU A 12 24.46 -0.63 -26.56
N SER A 13 25.31 -1.43 -25.92
CA SER A 13 24.97 -2.55 -25.03
C SER A 13 23.55 -2.42 -24.47
N GLN A 14 22.71 -3.42 -24.74
CA GLN A 14 21.37 -3.60 -24.17
C GLN A 14 21.31 -3.44 -22.64
N HIS A 15 22.45 -3.48 -21.93
CA HIS A 15 22.55 -3.21 -20.50
C HIS A 15 22.58 -1.71 -20.15
N GLN A 16 23.17 -0.84 -20.98
CA GLN A 16 23.23 0.60 -20.68
C GLN A 16 21.89 1.32 -20.93
N PHE A 17 21.11 0.86 -21.91
CA PHE A 17 19.76 1.38 -22.13
C PHE A 17 18.80 1.03 -20.98
N LYS A 18 18.94 -0.17 -20.39
CA LYS A 18 18.20 -0.58 -19.18
C LYS A 18 18.55 0.30 -17.98
N TRP A 19 19.83 0.62 -17.78
CA TRP A 19 20.24 1.54 -16.70
C TRP A 19 19.74 2.96 -16.92
N LEU A 20 19.69 3.45 -18.15
CA LEU A 20 19.18 4.80 -18.45
C LEU A 20 17.68 4.96 -18.16
N LEU A 21 16.88 3.88 -18.24
CA LEU A 21 15.47 3.89 -17.83
C LEU A 21 15.27 3.62 -16.33
N VAL A 22 16.11 2.80 -15.71
CA VAL A 22 15.99 2.43 -14.29
C VAL A 22 16.48 3.56 -13.38
N VAL A 23 17.53 4.29 -13.76
CA VAL A 23 18.08 5.40 -12.96
C VAL A 23 17.05 6.50 -12.65
N PRO A 24 16.28 7.06 -13.60
CA PRO A 24 15.27 8.08 -13.29
C PRO A 24 14.12 7.53 -12.44
N LEU A 25 13.72 6.27 -12.65
CA LEU A 25 12.68 5.62 -11.85
C LEU A 25 13.12 5.42 -10.39
N VAL A 26 14.34 4.92 -10.19
CA VAL A 26 14.91 4.71 -8.85
C VAL A 26 15.19 6.05 -8.17
N ALA A 27 15.72 7.04 -8.90
CA ALA A 27 15.94 8.38 -8.36
C ALA A 27 14.62 9.03 -7.90
N PHE A 28 13.56 8.91 -8.69
CA PHE A 28 12.23 9.38 -8.31
C PHE A 28 11.69 8.65 -7.06
N PHE A 29 11.80 7.33 -7.00
CA PHE A 29 11.40 6.54 -5.85
C PHE A 29 12.18 6.92 -4.58
N VAL A 30 13.49 7.10 -4.70
CA VAL A 30 14.32 7.52 -3.57
C VAL A 30 13.92 8.92 -3.11
N LEU A 31 13.74 9.87 -4.04
CA LEU A 31 13.42 11.25 -3.72
C LEU A 31 12.05 11.40 -3.03
N PHE A 32 11.01 10.72 -3.54
CA PHE A 32 9.63 10.90 -3.09
C PHE A 32 9.16 9.86 -2.07
N PHE A 33 9.89 8.76 -1.87
CA PHE A 33 9.52 7.73 -0.90
C PHE A 33 10.60 7.53 0.16
N VAL A 34 11.85 7.28 -0.24
CA VAL A 34 12.92 6.95 0.72
C VAL A 34 13.31 8.17 1.57
N ILE A 35 13.45 9.36 0.97
CA ILE A 35 13.75 10.59 1.72
C ILE A 35 12.66 10.91 2.75
N PRO A 36 11.36 11.01 2.41
CA PRO A 36 10.36 11.34 3.42
C PRO A 36 10.22 10.26 4.49
N VAL A 37 10.35 8.98 4.15
CA VAL A 37 10.37 7.89 5.15
C VAL A 37 11.59 8.02 6.07
N GLY A 38 12.77 8.32 5.51
CA GLY A 38 13.99 8.56 6.28
C GLY A 38 13.89 9.77 7.21
N LEU A 39 13.26 10.86 6.74
CA LEU A 39 12.97 12.03 7.56
C LEU A 39 11.98 11.70 8.68
N LEU A 40 10.91 10.94 8.39
CA LEU A 40 9.97 10.48 9.41
C LEU A 40 10.67 9.61 10.47
N LEU A 41 11.54 8.69 10.05
CA LEU A 41 12.34 7.88 10.96
C LEU A 41 13.24 8.75 11.83
N ALA A 42 13.97 9.71 11.23
CA ALA A 42 14.83 10.63 11.98
C ALA A 42 14.03 11.46 13.00
N THR A 43 12.83 11.92 12.63
CA THR A 43 11.93 12.62 13.57
C THR A 43 11.35 11.71 14.65
N SER A 44 11.24 10.40 14.42
CA SER A 44 10.74 9.45 15.42
C SER A 44 11.71 9.28 16.60
N PHE A 45 13.01 9.50 16.37
CA PHE A 45 14.05 9.47 17.41
C PHE A 45 14.24 10.83 18.10
N ASN A 46 13.56 11.89 17.67
CA ASN A 46 13.66 13.22 18.26
C ASN A 46 12.49 13.44 19.23
N PRO A 47 12.70 13.87 20.49
CA PRO A 47 11.59 14.09 21.42
C PRO A 47 10.57 15.07 20.84
N ALA A 48 9.39 14.55 20.48
CA ALA A 48 8.34 15.33 19.83
C ALA A 48 7.74 16.32 20.84
N LYS A 49 8.24 17.56 20.87
CA LYS A 49 7.56 18.67 21.53
C LYS A 49 6.41 19.12 20.62
N VAL A 50 5.19 19.05 21.15
CA VAL A 50 3.96 19.48 20.45
C VAL A 50 4.14 20.94 20.02
N GLY A 51 4.08 21.20 18.71
CA GLY A 51 4.19 22.55 18.14
C GLY A 51 5.58 23.01 17.70
N GLN A 52 6.62 22.17 17.76
CA GLN A 52 7.95 22.50 17.23
C GLN A 52 8.48 21.41 16.30
N VAL A 53 8.69 21.76 15.03
CA VAL A 53 9.50 20.97 14.07
C VAL A 53 10.95 21.42 14.23
N ALA A 54 11.50 21.25 15.43
CA ALA A 54 12.90 21.55 15.71
C ALA A 54 13.69 20.25 15.77
N PHE A 55 14.68 20.10 14.89
CA PHE A 55 15.64 19.02 14.95
C PHE A 55 16.57 19.26 16.15
N VAL A 56 16.13 18.87 17.35
CA VAL A 56 17.03 18.85 18.51
C VAL A 56 17.91 17.61 18.35
N ALA A 57 19.23 17.78 18.38
CA ALA A 57 20.21 16.70 18.21
C ALA A 57 20.30 15.77 19.44
N ASP A 58 19.17 15.53 20.12
CA ASP A 58 19.06 14.56 21.20
C ASP A 58 18.31 13.34 20.66
N LEU A 59 19.07 12.28 20.38
CA LEU A 59 18.53 10.97 20.08
C LEU A 59 17.84 10.44 21.35
N SER A 60 16.52 10.49 21.39
CA SER A 60 15.73 10.03 22.53
C SER A 60 14.85 8.84 22.14
N LEU A 61 15.00 7.76 22.89
CA LEU A 61 14.14 6.57 22.83
C LEU A 61 12.83 6.75 23.60
N ASP A 62 12.61 7.93 24.21
CA ASP A 62 11.46 8.23 25.05
C ASP A 62 10.13 8.18 24.27
N ASN A 63 10.14 8.49 22.96
CA ASN A 63 8.95 8.32 22.11
C ASN A 63 8.51 6.85 22.00
N TYR A 64 9.46 5.91 21.90
CA TYR A 64 9.16 4.48 21.85
C TYR A 64 8.71 3.98 23.23
N ILE A 65 9.37 4.39 24.30
CA ILE A 65 8.96 4.04 25.67
C ILE A 65 7.55 4.58 25.96
N ARG A 66 7.22 5.79 25.53
CA ARG A 66 5.89 6.39 25.67
C ARG A 66 4.81 5.65 24.87
N PHE A 67 5.15 5.10 23.70
CA PHE A 67 4.25 4.25 22.92
C PHE A 67 3.93 2.94 23.67
N PHE A 68 4.95 2.28 24.22
CA PHE A 68 4.77 1.03 24.98
C PHE A 68 4.27 1.22 26.42
N SER A 69 4.43 2.40 27.03
CA SER A 69 3.97 2.67 28.40
C SER A 69 2.50 3.10 28.47
N ARG A 70 1.94 3.61 27.38
CA ARG A 70 0.56 4.08 27.34
C ARG A 70 -0.37 2.97 26.85
N SER A 71 -1.12 2.38 27.79
CA SER A 71 -2.12 1.33 27.55
C SER A 71 -3.06 1.62 26.38
N ASN A 72 -3.44 2.88 26.16
CA ASN A 72 -4.33 3.26 25.05
C ASN A 72 -3.76 2.96 23.65
N TYR A 73 -2.45 3.16 23.44
CA TYR A 73 -1.82 2.88 22.14
C TYR A 73 -1.66 1.38 21.91
N LEU A 74 -1.29 0.64 22.96
CA LEU A 74 -1.23 -0.83 22.93
C LEU A 74 -2.61 -1.45 22.68
N MET A 75 -3.65 -0.93 23.33
CA MET A 75 -5.02 -1.41 23.13
C MET A 75 -5.51 -1.10 21.72
N ALA A 76 -5.22 0.09 21.18
CA ALA A 76 -5.55 0.41 19.80
C ALA A 76 -4.82 -0.51 18.80
N ALA A 77 -3.52 -0.75 18.99
CA ALA A 77 -2.73 -1.65 18.16
C ALA A 77 -3.27 -3.09 18.22
N GLY A 78 -3.54 -3.60 19.43
CA GLY A 78 -4.11 -4.92 19.64
C GLY A 78 -5.50 -5.08 19.00
N ARG A 79 -6.37 -4.08 19.15
CA ARG A 79 -7.69 -4.07 18.50
C ARG A 79 -7.58 -4.08 16.99
N SER A 80 -6.67 -3.29 16.40
CA SER A 80 -6.44 -3.27 14.96
C SER A 80 -5.95 -4.61 14.44
N VAL A 81 -4.99 -5.25 15.11
CA VAL A 81 -4.49 -6.57 14.73
C VAL A 81 -5.57 -7.64 14.86
N PHE A 82 -6.33 -7.61 15.96
CA PHE A 82 -7.43 -8.55 16.19
C PHE A 82 -8.51 -8.41 15.12
N LEU A 83 -8.93 -7.18 14.81
CA LEU A 83 -9.92 -6.90 13.78
C LEU A 83 -9.42 -7.31 12.39
N ALA A 84 -8.18 -6.96 12.04
CA ALA A 84 -7.57 -7.38 10.77
C ALA A 84 -7.48 -8.90 10.64
N SER A 85 -7.17 -9.61 11.73
CA SER A 85 -7.10 -11.06 11.75
C SER A 85 -8.47 -11.70 11.52
N ILE A 86 -9.50 -11.22 12.24
CA ILE A 86 -10.88 -11.68 12.05
C ILE A 86 -11.33 -11.44 10.60
N VAL A 87 -11.14 -10.22 10.09
CA VAL A 87 -11.51 -9.87 8.71
C VAL A 87 -10.76 -10.74 7.70
N SER A 88 -9.47 -10.99 7.90
CA SER A 88 -8.67 -11.86 7.02
C SER A 88 -9.20 -13.29 6.99
N VAL A 89 -9.52 -13.88 8.15
CA VAL A 89 -10.08 -15.23 8.24
C VAL A 89 -11.44 -15.32 7.57
N ILE A 90 -12.35 -14.38 7.86
CA ILE A 90 -13.69 -14.33 7.23
C ILE A 90 -13.55 -14.18 5.71
N THR A 91 -12.66 -13.29 5.26
CA THR A 91 -12.42 -13.07 3.83
C THR A 91 -11.87 -14.33 3.17
N LEU A 92 -10.94 -15.05 3.81
CA LEU A 92 -10.42 -16.32 3.30
C LEU A 92 -11.53 -17.37 3.16
N VAL A 93 -12.36 -17.53 4.20
CA VAL A 93 -13.46 -18.51 4.19
C VAL A 93 -14.47 -18.24 3.08
N ILE A 94 -14.74 -16.98 2.75
CA ILE A 94 -15.71 -16.61 1.69
C ILE A 94 -15.05 -16.56 0.30
N ALA A 95 -13.86 -15.99 0.20
CA ALA A 95 -13.17 -15.81 -1.07
C ALA A 95 -12.59 -17.12 -1.63
N TYR A 96 -12.13 -18.04 -0.77
CA TYR A 96 -11.58 -19.32 -1.19
C TYR A 96 -12.57 -20.20 -1.98
N PRO A 97 -13.83 -20.44 -1.52
CA PRO A 97 -14.79 -21.21 -2.31
C PRO A 97 -15.16 -20.50 -3.62
N MET A 98 -15.28 -19.17 -3.60
CA MET A 98 -15.52 -18.38 -4.81
C MET A 98 -14.39 -18.56 -5.83
N ALA A 99 -13.12 -18.44 -5.39
CA ALA A 99 -11.96 -18.63 -6.24
C ALA A 99 -11.86 -20.08 -6.77
N PHE A 100 -12.22 -21.07 -5.96
CA PHE A 100 -12.24 -22.47 -6.37
C PHE A 100 -13.28 -22.74 -7.47
N VAL A 101 -14.48 -22.16 -7.37
CA VAL A 101 -15.53 -22.28 -8.40
C VAL A 101 -15.10 -21.62 -9.71
N ILE A 102 -14.42 -20.46 -9.64
CA ILE A 102 -13.87 -19.78 -10.82
C ILE A 102 -12.78 -20.65 -11.47
N ALA A 103 -11.85 -21.18 -10.68
CA ALA A 103 -10.74 -22.01 -11.16
C ALA A 103 -11.20 -23.33 -11.80
N LYS A 104 -12.32 -23.91 -11.32
CA LYS A 104 -12.87 -25.17 -11.82
C LYS A 104 -13.90 -25.00 -12.96
N THR A 105 -14.22 -23.77 -13.36
CA THR A 105 -15.18 -23.52 -14.45
C THR A 105 -14.49 -23.63 -15.81
N GLU A 106 -14.79 -24.70 -16.55
CA GLU A 106 -14.19 -24.98 -17.87
C GLU A 106 -14.73 -24.08 -19.00
N HIS A 107 -15.89 -23.44 -18.82
CA HIS A 107 -16.49 -22.60 -19.86
C HIS A 107 -15.83 -21.21 -19.88
N PRO A 108 -15.06 -20.84 -20.93
CA PRO A 108 -14.23 -19.63 -20.93
C PRO A 108 -15.06 -18.34 -20.85
N ALA A 109 -16.24 -18.31 -21.48
CA ALA A 109 -17.15 -17.16 -21.40
C ALA A 109 -17.66 -16.88 -19.98
N ARG A 110 -17.93 -17.95 -19.19
CA ARG A 110 -18.44 -17.82 -17.82
C ARG A 110 -17.33 -17.44 -16.84
N ASN A 111 -16.12 -17.95 -17.07
CA ASN A 111 -14.93 -17.56 -16.30
C ASN A 111 -14.60 -16.07 -16.50
N THR A 112 -14.55 -15.59 -17.75
CA THR A 112 -14.30 -14.17 -18.06
C THR A 112 -15.33 -13.25 -17.42
N PHE A 113 -16.62 -13.61 -17.46
CA PHE A 113 -17.67 -12.82 -16.82
C PHE A 113 -17.51 -12.74 -15.30
N LEU A 114 -17.21 -13.85 -14.63
CA LEU A 114 -16.96 -13.88 -13.18
C LEU A 114 -15.72 -13.05 -12.80
N LEU A 115 -14.64 -13.14 -13.58
CA LEU A 115 -13.43 -12.35 -13.36
C LEU A 115 -13.69 -10.85 -13.51
N ILE A 116 -14.43 -10.43 -14.55
CA ILE A 116 -14.77 -9.01 -14.75
C ILE A 116 -15.58 -8.48 -13.56
N LEU A 117 -16.53 -9.25 -13.05
CA LEU A 117 -17.36 -8.84 -11.91
C LEU A 117 -16.55 -8.72 -10.62
N VAL A 118 -15.62 -9.65 -10.37
CA VAL A 118 -14.70 -9.60 -9.21
C VAL A 118 -13.74 -8.42 -9.33
N LEU A 119 -13.12 -8.22 -10.49
CA LEU A 119 -12.20 -7.10 -10.73
C LEU A 119 -12.93 -5.75 -10.61
N SER A 120 -14.14 -5.64 -11.15
CA SER A 120 -14.97 -4.44 -11.01
C SER A 120 -15.31 -4.15 -9.54
N SER A 121 -15.58 -5.17 -8.73
CA SER A 121 -15.83 -4.98 -7.30
C SER A 121 -14.57 -4.56 -6.52
N MET A 122 -13.40 -5.08 -6.94
CA MET A 122 -12.12 -4.73 -6.33
C MET A 122 -11.76 -3.26 -6.52
N GLN A 123 -12.24 -2.63 -7.60
CA GLN A 123 -11.99 -1.23 -7.91
C GLN A 123 -12.79 -0.22 -7.07
N LEU A 124 -13.72 -0.67 -6.21
CA LEU A 124 -14.47 0.23 -5.35
C LEU A 124 -13.58 0.84 -4.27
N ASP A 125 -13.36 2.15 -4.35
CA ASP A 125 -12.66 2.92 -3.34
C ASP A 125 -13.26 2.73 -1.95
N MET A 126 -12.38 2.60 -0.95
CA MET A 126 -12.78 2.41 0.46
C MET A 126 -13.73 3.51 0.94
N VAL A 127 -13.59 4.72 0.42
CA VAL A 127 -14.41 5.89 0.76
C VAL A 127 -15.90 5.66 0.46
N ILE A 128 -16.23 5.13 -0.72
CA ILE A 128 -17.63 4.89 -1.13
C ILE A 128 -18.28 3.84 -0.20
N ARG A 129 -17.53 2.79 0.14
CA ARG A 129 -17.99 1.74 1.05
C ARG A 129 -18.29 2.27 2.45
N LEU A 130 -17.43 3.15 2.97
CA LEU A 130 -17.61 3.78 4.28
C LEU A 130 -18.85 4.67 4.31
N TYR A 131 -19.06 5.52 3.30
CA TYR A 131 -20.25 6.36 3.22
C TYR A 131 -21.54 5.55 3.05
N GLY A 132 -21.52 4.48 2.25
CA GLY A 132 -22.66 3.58 2.13
C GLY A 132 -23.05 2.94 3.46
N MET A 133 -22.08 2.46 4.23
CA MET A 133 -22.33 1.93 5.57
C MET A 133 -22.84 3.01 6.53
N MET A 134 -22.28 4.23 6.49
CA MET A 134 -22.77 5.34 7.30
C MET A 134 -24.22 5.72 6.98
N VAL A 135 -24.63 5.65 5.72
CA VAL A 135 -26.03 5.94 5.33
C VAL A 135 -26.98 4.83 5.78
N ILE A 136 -26.55 3.56 5.72
CA ILE A 136 -27.39 2.42 6.12
C ILE A 136 -27.49 2.29 7.65
N LEU A 137 -26.41 2.58 8.39
CA LEU A 137 -26.33 2.46 9.86
C LEU A 137 -26.48 3.80 10.61
N GLY A 138 -26.69 4.92 9.91
CA GLY A 138 -26.82 6.24 10.52
C GLY A 138 -28.23 6.51 11.03
N ASP A 139 -28.37 7.39 12.03
CA ASP A 139 -29.64 7.71 12.73
C ASP A 139 -30.83 8.14 11.84
N ASN A 140 -30.61 8.41 10.54
CA ASN A 140 -31.66 8.76 9.56
C ASN A 140 -31.76 7.72 8.41
N GLY A 141 -31.10 6.57 8.55
CA GLY A 141 -31.09 5.46 7.62
C GLY A 141 -32.26 4.50 7.85
N LEU A 142 -32.30 3.40 7.08
CA LEU A 142 -33.40 2.41 7.06
C LEU A 142 -33.59 1.65 8.40
N ILE A 143 -32.72 1.87 9.40
CA ILE A 143 -32.72 1.26 10.73
C ILE A 143 -32.27 2.28 11.77
#